data_AF-A0A9Q1H720-F1
#
_entry.id   AF-A0A9Q1H720-F1
#
_cell.length_a   1.000
_cell.length_b   1.000
_cell.length_c   1.000
_cell.angle_alpha   90.00
_cell.angle_beta   90.00
_cell.angle_gamma   90.00
#
_symmetry.space_group_name_H-M   'P 1'
#
loop_
_entity.id
_entity.type
_entity.pdbx_description
1 polymer ?
#
loop_
_entity_poly.entity_id
_entity_poly.type
_entity_poly.pdbx_seq_one_letter_code
_entity_poly.pdbx_strand_id
1 'polypeptide(L)'
;MSAPKKKKKCRRYSFEYLTYGFIQSPTNKYLPMCFLCQTTMSNETMKLSRLSEHLGKKHSDKTGADVSYFQSLKENFENRSTITTMLKASQQRMDKGLEASYELLLLIAMSGKPHSIGEQLIKPAVGEVLKTVMGKDPNPELSSTALSNDSVARRIDNMSTDVDDKLCSELSNTHFTIQLDESTFRDSKALLLC
;
A
#
# COMPACT_ATOMS: atom_id res chain seq x y z
N MET A 1 19.14 44.09 15.39
CA MET A 1 20.07 42.93 15.40
C MET A 1 19.47 41.85 16.28
N SER A 2 18.92 40.80 15.68
CA SER A 2 18.22 39.74 16.42
C SER A 2 19.25 38.79 17.04
N ALA A 3 19.19 38.63 18.37
CA ALA A 3 20.10 37.76 19.11
C ALA A 3 20.10 36.31 18.55
N PRO A 4 21.26 35.63 18.49
CA PRO A 4 21.33 34.26 17.99
C PRO A 4 20.52 33.35 18.92
N LYS A 5 19.45 32.73 18.40
CA LYS A 5 18.67 31.73 19.13
C LYS A 5 19.60 30.60 19.58
N LYS A 6 19.85 30.49 20.90
CA LYS A 6 20.59 29.36 21.49
C LYS A 6 19.94 28.06 21.00
N LYS A 7 20.68 27.24 20.25
CA LYS A 7 20.22 25.90 19.84
C LYS A 7 19.88 25.11 21.11
N LYS A 8 18.59 24.84 21.34
CA LYS A 8 18.16 23.99 22.47
C LYS A 8 18.80 22.62 22.29
N LYS A 9 19.59 22.17 23.29
CA LYS A 9 20.18 20.83 23.29
C LYS A 9 19.05 19.80 23.31
N CYS A 10 18.90 19.05 22.22
CA CYS A 10 17.96 17.94 22.10
C CYS A 10 18.64 16.66 22.61
N ARG A 11 18.03 15.99 23.59
CA ARG A 11 18.48 14.69 24.09
C ARG A 11 18.17 13.63 23.05
N ARG A 12 19.14 12.76 22.75
CA ARG A 12 18.90 11.57 21.92
C ARG A 12 18.39 10.44 22.80
N TYR A 13 17.64 9.54 22.19
CA TYR A 13 17.18 8.32 22.83
C TYR A 13 18.38 7.43 23.21
N SER A 14 18.32 6.82 24.40
CA SER A 14 19.25 5.80 24.89
C SER A 14 18.48 4.50 25.12
N PHE A 15 19.12 3.36 24.87
CA PHE A 15 18.55 2.04 25.12
C PHE A 15 18.20 1.83 26.60
N GLU A 16 18.92 2.48 27.52
CA GLU A 16 18.61 2.47 28.96
C GLU A 16 17.20 2.99 29.27
N TYR A 17 16.59 3.80 28.40
CA TYR A 17 15.23 4.28 28.60
C TYR A 17 14.18 3.16 28.50
N LEU A 18 14.55 2.03 27.89
CA LEU A 18 13.72 0.84 27.82
C LEU A 18 13.40 0.29 29.22
N THR A 19 14.35 0.36 30.16
CA THR A 19 14.15 -0.11 31.55
C THR A 19 13.13 0.72 32.33
N TYR A 20 12.72 1.87 31.77
CA TYR A 20 11.67 2.73 32.29
C TYR A 20 10.37 2.66 31.47
N GLY A 21 10.29 1.77 30.49
CA GLY A 21 9.11 1.60 29.64
C GLY A 21 8.99 2.59 28.48
N PHE A 22 10.11 3.16 28.00
CA PHE A 22 10.11 4.16 26.93
C PHE A 22 10.81 3.70 25.65
N ILE A 23 10.21 4.04 24.51
CA ILE A 23 10.74 3.87 23.15
C ILE A 23 10.77 5.21 22.41
N GLN A 24 11.40 5.24 21.23
CA GLN A 24 11.26 6.37 20.30
C GLN A 24 9.82 6.45 19.80
N SER A 25 9.25 7.66 19.75
CA SER A 25 7.90 7.84 19.20
C SER A 25 7.88 7.49 17.70
N PRO A 26 6.88 6.72 17.22
CA PRO A 26 6.72 6.40 15.80
C PRO A 26 6.54 7.64 14.93
N THR A 27 5.89 8.69 15.46
CA THR A 27 5.62 9.94 14.75
C THR A 27 6.84 10.85 14.73
N ASN A 28 7.68 10.81 15.76
CA ASN A 28 8.87 11.64 15.87
C ASN A 28 9.96 10.96 16.70
N LYS A 29 11.01 10.49 16.02
CA LYS A 29 12.14 9.75 16.64
C LYS A 29 12.88 10.53 17.74
N TYR A 30 12.69 11.86 17.83
CA TYR A 30 13.29 12.71 18.85
C TYR A 30 12.46 12.81 20.15
N LEU A 31 11.26 12.23 20.19
CA LEU A 31 10.39 12.25 21.36
C LEU A 31 10.30 10.87 22.02
N PRO A 32 10.33 10.79 23.35
CA PRO A 32 10.07 9.53 24.05
C PRO A 32 8.56 9.23 24.06
N MET A 33 8.21 7.96 23.84
CA MET A 33 6.86 7.44 24.02
C MET A 33 6.90 6.33 25.07
N CYS A 34 6.04 6.42 26.08
CA CYS A 34 5.81 5.33 27.01
C CYS A 34 4.93 4.29 26.34
N PHE A 35 5.37 3.05 26.14
CA PHE A 35 4.56 2.03 25.46
C PHE A 35 3.50 1.39 26.38
N LEU A 36 3.60 1.60 27.70
CA LEU A 36 2.60 1.16 28.68
C LEU A 36 1.29 1.96 28.59
N CYS A 37 1.39 3.29 28.43
CA CYS A 37 0.24 4.19 28.31
C CYS A 37 0.14 4.93 26.97
N GLN A 38 1.01 4.62 26.02
CA GLN A 38 1.11 5.22 24.68
C GLN A 38 1.25 6.75 24.66
N THR A 39 1.64 7.34 25.80
CA THR A 39 1.79 8.80 25.93
C THR A 39 3.14 9.22 25.35
N THR A 40 3.11 10.07 24.31
CA THR A 40 4.32 10.75 23.81
C THR A 40 4.60 11.97 24.67
N MET A 41 5.82 12.08 25.18
CA MET A 41 6.23 13.19 26.04
C MET A 41 7.22 14.11 25.32
N SER A 42 7.46 15.30 25.87
CA SER A 42 8.44 16.22 25.30
C SER A 42 9.87 15.71 25.48
N ASN A 43 10.81 16.16 24.64
CA ASN A 43 12.21 15.75 24.76
C ASN A 43 12.84 16.05 26.14
N GLU A 44 12.33 17.07 26.84
CA GLU A 44 12.79 17.45 28.18
C GLU A 44 12.55 16.34 29.23
N THR A 45 11.58 15.47 28.98
CA THR A 45 11.24 14.34 29.83
C THR A 45 12.18 13.14 29.68
N MET A 46 13.07 13.12 28.67
CA MET A 46 14.16 12.13 28.54
C MET A 46 15.26 12.29 29.61
N LYS A 47 14.98 12.93 30.75
CA LYS A 47 15.81 12.85 31.95
C LYS A 47 15.43 11.58 32.70
N LEU A 48 16.41 10.75 33.05
CA LEU A 48 16.19 9.49 33.78
C LEU A 48 15.27 9.67 35.00
N SER A 49 15.47 10.73 35.79
CA SER A 49 14.62 11.03 36.94
C SER A 49 13.14 11.25 36.58
N ARG A 50 12.86 11.87 35.43
CA ARG A 50 11.49 12.13 34.93
C ARG A 50 10.85 10.87 34.35
N LEU A 51 11.63 10.03 33.66
CA LEU A 51 11.15 8.74 33.15
C LEU A 51 10.81 7.80 34.32
N SER A 52 11.69 7.73 35.33
CA SER A 52 11.46 6.98 36.57
C SER A 52 10.25 7.51 37.34
N GLU A 53 10.08 8.84 37.43
CA GLU A 53 8.93 9.47 38.08
C GLU A 53 7.62 9.12 37.34
N HIS A 54 7.63 9.14 36.00
CA HIS A 54 6.50 8.73 35.20
C HIS A 54 6.12 7.27 35.47
N LEU A 55 7.10 6.36 35.45
CA LEU A 55 6.88 4.94 35.73
C LEU A 55 6.25 4.76 37.12
N GLY A 56 6.84 5.37 38.16
CA GLY A 56 6.31 5.26 39.53
C GLY A 56 4.92 5.85 39.72
N LYS A 57 4.59 6.96 39.03
CA LYS A 57 3.29 7.65 39.18
C LYS A 57 2.17 7.03 38.34
N LYS A 58 2.48 6.55 37.13
CA LYS A 58 1.47 6.04 36.18
C LYS A 58 1.40 4.52 36.12
N HIS A 59 2.47 3.84 36.55
CA HIS A 59 2.64 2.39 36.44
C HIS A 59 3.36 1.85 37.69
N SER A 60 2.83 2.19 38.87
CA SER A 60 3.40 1.79 40.16
C SER A 60 3.55 0.26 40.28
N ASP A 61 2.63 -0.48 39.67
CA ASP A 61 2.61 -1.95 39.55
C ASP A 61 3.79 -2.53 38.77
N LYS A 62 4.48 -1.72 37.96
CA LYS A 62 5.61 -2.13 37.12
C LYS A 62 6.95 -1.53 37.58
N THR A 63 6.96 -0.87 38.73
CA THR A 63 8.16 -0.29 39.32
C THR A 63 9.03 -1.41 39.88
N GLY A 64 10.23 -1.59 39.34
CA GLY A 64 11.15 -2.68 39.72
C GLY A 64 11.05 -3.94 38.85
N ALA A 65 10.27 -3.91 37.76
CA ALA A 65 10.29 -4.98 36.78
C ALA A 65 11.65 -5.08 36.08
N ASP A 66 12.07 -6.30 35.75
CA ASP A 66 13.35 -6.56 35.10
C ASP A 66 13.39 -6.06 33.64
N VAL A 67 14.60 -5.85 33.12
CA VAL A 67 14.82 -5.43 31.74
C VAL A 67 14.22 -6.42 30.74
N SER A 68 14.29 -7.73 31.02
CA SER A 68 13.70 -8.77 30.18
C SER A 68 12.18 -8.61 30.01
N TYR A 69 11.49 -8.17 31.06
CA TYR A 69 10.07 -7.87 31.00
C TYR A 69 9.77 -6.69 30.06
N PHE A 70 10.54 -5.61 30.14
CA PHE A 70 10.36 -4.47 29.23
C PHE A 70 10.75 -4.80 27.77
N GLN A 71 11.75 -5.67 27.56
CA GLN A 71 12.12 -6.15 26.24
C GLN A 71 11.00 -6.97 25.59
N SER A 72 10.48 -7.98 26.30
CA SER A 72 9.36 -8.78 25.80
C SER A 72 8.11 -7.94 25.57
N LEU A 73 7.85 -6.95 26.42
CA LEU A 73 6.70 -6.06 26.25
C LEU A 73 6.87 -5.08 25.08
N LYS A 74 8.10 -4.62 24.81
CA LYS A 74 8.45 -3.87 23.60
C LYS A 74 8.23 -4.71 22.36
N GLU A 75 8.69 -5.96 22.36
CA GLU A 75 8.51 -6.87 21.24
C GLU A 75 7.02 -7.13 20.96
N ASN A 76 6.21 -7.33 22.00
CA ASN A 76 4.75 -7.40 21.87
C ASN A 76 4.13 -6.11 21.31
N PHE A 77 4.65 -4.95 21.68
CA PHE A 77 4.19 -3.66 21.16
C PHE A 77 4.54 -3.48 19.68
N GLU A 78 5.74 -3.88 19.26
CA GLU A 78 6.20 -3.82 17.86
C GLU A 78 5.51 -4.88 16.98
N ASN A 79 5.25 -6.06 17.53
CA ASN A 79 4.53 -7.14 16.86
C ASN A 79 3.01 -6.93 16.83
N ARG A 80 2.49 -5.95 17.58
CA ARG A 80 1.06 -5.62 17.55
C ARG A 80 0.71 -5.04 16.19
N SER A 81 -0.11 -5.77 15.44
CA SER A 81 -0.68 -5.27 14.19
C SER A 81 -1.49 -4.00 14.47
N THR A 82 -0.96 -2.84 14.06
CA THR A 82 -1.71 -1.58 14.12
C THR A 82 -2.68 -1.50 12.94
N ILE A 83 -3.76 -0.72 13.09
CA ILE A 83 -4.71 -0.44 12.00
C ILE A 83 -3.95 0.07 10.77
N THR A 84 -2.95 0.92 10.96
CA THR A 84 -2.11 1.44 9.87
C THR A 84 -1.31 0.34 9.16
N THR A 85 -0.75 -0.62 9.90
CA THR A 85 -0.03 -1.77 9.31
C THR A 85 -0.98 -2.66 8.53
N MET A 86 -2.17 -2.96 9.08
CA MET A 86 -3.20 -3.73 8.37
C MET A 86 -3.68 -3.02 7.09
N LEU A 87 -3.91 -1.71 7.16
CA LEU A 87 -4.34 -0.90 6.02
C LEU A 87 -3.28 -0.88 4.92
N LYS A 88 -2.00 -0.71 5.29
CA LYS A 88 -0.87 -0.79 4.35
C LYS A 88 -0.75 -2.16 3.69
N ALA A 89 -0.88 -3.24 4.47
CA ALA A 89 -0.86 -4.60 3.94
C ALA A 89 -2.08 -4.87 3.02
N SER A 90 -3.23 -4.28 3.31
CA SER A 90 -4.41 -4.34 2.44
C SER A 90 -4.17 -3.56 1.14
N GLN A 91 -3.65 -2.34 1.22
CA GLN A 91 -3.32 -1.52 0.06
C GLN A 91 -2.32 -2.23 -0.85
N GLN A 92 -1.23 -2.76 -0.28
CA GLN A 92 -0.21 -3.49 -1.04
C GLN A 92 -0.78 -4.73 -1.74
N ARG A 93 -1.75 -5.43 -1.13
CA ARG A 93 -2.45 -6.55 -1.77
C ARG A 93 -3.32 -6.08 -2.94
N MET A 94 -4.05 -4.97 -2.77
CA MET A 94 -4.84 -4.39 -3.85
C MET A 94 -3.97 -3.92 -5.01
N ASP A 95 -2.83 -3.27 -4.73
CA ASP A 95 -1.91 -2.78 -5.76
C ASP A 95 -1.34 -3.94 -6.59
N LYS A 96 -0.91 -5.03 -5.94
CA LYS A 96 -0.44 -6.24 -6.62
C LYS A 96 -1.54 -6.95 -7.39
N GLY A 97 -2.75 -7.02 -6.84
CA GLY A 97 -3.92 -7.59 -7.53
C GLY A 97 -4.30 -6.79 -8.77
N LEU A 98 -4.13 -5.46 -8.72
CA LEU A 98 -4.32 -4.56 -9.85
C LEU A 98 -3.27 -4.79 -10.94
N GLU A 99 -1.99 -4.82 -10.58
CA GLU A 99 -0.88 -5.09 -11.52
C GLU A 99 -1.07 -6.43 -12.25
N ALA A 100 -1.25 -7.51 -11.49
CA ALA A 100 -1.45 -8.86 -12.05
C ALA A 100 -2.66 -8.93 -13.00
N SER A 101 -3.71 -8.16 -12.71
CA SER A 101 -4.90 -8.14 -13.55
C SER A 101 -4.72 -7.37 -14.86
N TYR A 102 -3.89 -6.33 -14.91
CA TYR A 102 -3.51 -5.67 -16.16
C TYR A 102 -2.64 -6.58 -17.02
N GLU A 103 -1.65 -7.25 -16.42
CA GLU A 103 -0.81 -8.22 -17.12
C GLU A 103 -1.64 -9.36 -17.72
N LEU A 104 -2.59 -9.90 -16.95
CA LEU A 104 -3.46 -10.95 -17.46
C LEU A 104 -4.32 -10.48 -18.63
N LEU A 105 -4.88 -9.27 -18.54
CA LEU A 105 -5.68 -8.70 -19.62
C LEU A 105 -4.86 -8.46 -20.88
N LEU A 106 -3.62 -8.02 -20.73
CA LEU A 106 -2.69 -7.88 -21.84
C LEU A 106 -2.47 -9.23 -22.53
N LEU A 107 -2.24 -10.31 -21.79
CA LEU A 107 -2.08 -11.66 -22.36
C LEU A 107 -3.35 -12.12 -23.11
N ILE A 108 -4.53 -11.87 -22.55
CA ILE A 108 -5.81 -12.18 -23.20
C ILE A 108 -5.94 -11.41 -24.51
N ALA A 109 -5.66 -10.10 -24.49
CA ALA A 109 -5.72 -9.23 -25.67
C ALA A 109 -4.72 -9.67 -26.76
N MET A 110 -3.46 -9.95 -26.40
CA MET A 110 -2.44 -10.45 -27.32
C MET A 110 -2.81 -11.79 -27.95
N SER A 111 -3.59 -12.62 -27.24
CA SER A 111 -4.09 -13.90 -27.75
C SER A 111 -5.36 -13.78 -28.61
N GLY A 112 -5.90 -12.57 -28.78
CA GLY A 112 -7.14 -12.32 -29.53
C GLY A 112 -8.38 -12.98 -28.92
N LYS A 113 -8.36 -13.27 -27.61
CA LYS A 113 -9.46 -13.94 -26.92
C LYS A 113 -10.45 -12.92 -26.35
N PRO A 114 -11.74 -13.29 -26.23
CA PRO A 114 -12.71 -12.42 -25.59
C PRO A 114 -12.33 -12.24 -24.12
N HIS A 115 -12.55 -11.02 -23.62
CA HIS A 115 -12.21 -10.65 -22.26
C HIS A 115 -12.95 -11.47 -21.19
N SER A 116 -14.10 -12.07 -21.56
CA SER A 116 -14.87 -13.00 -20.73
C SER A 116 -14.12 -14.28 -20.34
N ILE A 117 -13.05 -14.65 -21.05
CA ILE A 117 -12.25 -15.83 -20.73
C ILE A 117 -11.54 -15.70 -19.37
N GLY A 118 -11.27 -14.47 -18.94
CA GLY A 118 -10.72 -14.15 -17.63
C GLY A 118 -11.60 -14.65 -16.50
N GLU A 119 -12.89 -14.35 -16.55
CA GLU A 119 -13.86 -14.76 -15.53
C GLU A 119 -14.30 -16.21 -15.68
N GLN A 120 -14.53 -16.67 -16.90
CA GLN A 120 -15.11 -18.00 -17.17
C GLN A 120 -14.14 -19.15 -16.95
N LEU A 121 -12.84 -18.96 -17.23
CA LEU A 121 -11.86 -20.04 -17.24
C LEU A 121 -10.64 -19.74 -16.38
N ILE A 122 -10.07 -18.55 -16.51
CA ILE A 122 -8.79 -18.26 -15.85
C ILE A 122 -8.97 -18.12 -14.34
N LYS A 123 -9.98 -17.36 -13.90
CA LYS A 123 -10.31 -17.20 -12.47
C LYS A 123 -10.56 -18.55 -11.75
N PRO A 124 -11.41 -19.47 -12.25
CA PRO A 124 -11.58 -20.78 -11.63
C PRO A 124 -10.32 -21.65 -11.72
N ALA A 125 -9.56 -21.60 -12.81
CA ALA A 125 -8.32 -22.37 -12.94
C ALA A 125 -7.26 -21.93 -11.92
N VAL A 126 -7.06 -20.62 -11.74
CA VAL A 126 -6.15 -20.07 -10.71
C VAL A 126 -6.64 -20.47 -9.32
N GLY A 127 -7.96 -20.44 -9.09
CA GLY A 127 -8.54 -20.89 -7.82
C GLY A 127 -8.26 -22.34 -7.49
N GLU A 128 -8.39 -23.24 -8.47
CA GLU A 128 -8.09 -24.66 -8.29
C GLU A 128 -6.60 -24.88 -8.02
N VAL A 129 -5.71 -24.15 -8.70
CA VAL A 129 -4.26 -24.23 -8.46
C VAL A 129 -3.89 -23.74 -7.06
N LEU A 130 -4.45 -22.61 -6.60
CA LEU A 130 -4.22 -22.09 -5.25
C LEU A 130 -4.65 -23.10 -4.18
N LYS A 131 -5.80 -23.74 -4.40
CA LYS A 131 -6.35 -24.73 -3.48
C LYS A 131 -5.55 -26.04 -3.47
N THR A 132 -5.26 -26.60 -4.65
CA THR A 132 -4.67 -27.94 -4.78
C THR A 132 -3.16 -27.96 -4.63
N VAL A 133 -2.45 -26.99 -5.24
CA VAL A 133 -0.99 -26.96 -5.25
C VAL A 133 -0.45 -26.19 -4.05
N MET A 134 -1.05 -25.05 -3.73
CA MET A 134 -0.52 -24.17 -2.67
C MET A 134 -1.20 -24.40 -1.30
N GLY A 135 -2.32 -25.12 -1.25
CA GLY A 135 -3.09 -25.33 -0.02
C GLY A 135 -3.63 -24.03 0.58
N LYS A 136 -3.82 -22.99 -0.24
CA LYS A 136 -4.30 -21.67 0.19
C LYS A 136 -5.78 -21.51 -0.12
N ASP A 137 -6.48 -20.75 0.71
CA ASP A 137 -7.83 -20.28 0.39
C ASP A 137 -7.75 -19.36 -0.83
N PRO A 138 -8.48 -19.61 -1.94
CA PRO A 138 -8.43 -18.77 -3.13
C PRO A 138 -9.14 -17.43 -2.96
N ASN A 139 -10.07 -17.30 -2.01
CA ASN A 139 -10.95 -16.14 -1.93
C ASN A 139 -10.24 -14.79 -1.69
N PRO A 140 -9.31 -14.64 -0.72
CA PRO A 140 -8.67 -13.36 -0.46
C PRO A 140 -7.77 -12.89 -1.62
N GLU A 141 -7.14 -13.81 -2.34
CA GLU A 141 -6.28 -13.54 -3.49
C GLU A 141 -7.12 -13.24 -4.73
N LEU A 142 -8.13 -14.07 -5.05
CA LEU A 142 -8.97 -13.91 -6.24
C LEU A 142 -9.93 -12.72 -6.17
N SER A 143 -10.34 -12.33 -4.97
CA SER A 143 -11.14 -11.10 -4.78
C SER A 143 -10.32 -9.83 -5.00
N SER A 144 -9.00 -9.89 -4.77
CA SER A 144 -8.10 -8.75 -5.03
C SER A 144 -7.77 -8.58 -6.52
N THR A 145 -7.71 -9.68 -7.27
CA THR A 145 -7.55 -9.65 -8.73
C THR A 145 -8.91 -9.39 -9.37
N ALA A 146 -9.19 -8.13 -9.73
CA ALA A 146 -10.49 -7.76 -10.31
C ALA A 146 -10.66 -8.31 -11.73
N LEU A 147 -10.97 -9.60 -11.85
CA LEU A 147 -11.20 -10.32 -13.11
C LEU A 147 -12.68 -10.40 -13.50
N SER A 148 -13.56 -9.71 -12.77
CA SER A 148 -14.97 -9.61 -13.14
C SER A 148 -15.12 -8.87 -14.46
N ASN A 149 -16.05 -9.31 -15.31
CA ASN A 149 -16.33 -8.72 -16.61
C ASN A 149 -16.48 -7.18 -16.55
N ASP A 150 -17.14 -6.62 -15.53
CA ASP A 150 -17.31 -5.17 -15.38
C ASP A 150 -15.97 -4.44 -15.13
N SER A 151 -15.10 -5.06 -14.32
CA SER A 151 -13.76 -4.52 -14.03
C SER A 151 -12.85 -4.61 -15.24
N VAL A 152 -13.01 -5.69 -16.01
CA VAL A 152 -12.25 -5.96 -17.22
C VAL A 152 -12.66 -5.00 -18.34
N ALA A 153 -13.96 -4.83 -18.59
CA ALA A 153 -14.47 -3.86 -19.55
C ALA A 153 -13.96 -2.44 -19.25
N ARG A 154 -14.08 -2.00 -17.99
CA ARG A 154 -13.57 -0.68 -17.58
C ARG A 154 -12.06 -0.52 -17.80
N ARG A 155 -11.28 -1.59 -17.63
CA ARG A 155 -9.83 -1.54 -17.91
C ARG A 155 -9.52 -1.50 -19.39
N ILE A 156 -10.30 -2.19 -20.22
CA ILE A 156 -10.19 -2.11 -21.68
C ILE A 156 -10.43 -0.66 -22.12
N ASP A 157 -11.50 -0.03 -21.61
CA ASP A 157 -11.79 1.37 -21.90
C ASP A 157 -10.64 2.28 -21.45
N ASN A 158 -10.13 2.11 -20.22
CA ASN A 158 -8.99 2.89 -19.73
C ASN A 158 -7.73 2.71 -20.58
N MET A 159 -7.43 1.48 -21.02
CA MET A 159 -6.28 1.21 -21.90
C MET A 159 -6.49 1.82 -23.28
N SER A 160 -7.71 1.74 -23.83
CA SER A 160 -8.06 2.38 -25.09
C SER A 160 -7.85 3.89 -25.00
N THR A 161 -8.38 4.53 -23.95
CA THR A 161 -8.20 5.97 -23.72
C THR A 161 -6.72 6.34 -23.56
N ASP A 162 -5.92 5.56 -22.82
CA ASP A 162 -4.49 5.83 -22.67
C ASP A 162 -3.72 5.72 -24.00
N VAL A 163 -4.07 4.75 -24.85
CA VAL A 163 -3.49 4.63 -26.20
C VAL A 163 -3.91 5.82 -27.07
N ASP A 164 -5.18 6.20 -27.03
CA ASP A 164 -5.70 7.35 -27.77
C ASP A 164 -5.03 8.66 -27.32
N ASP A 165 -4.87 8.86 -26.00
CA ASP A 165 -4.22 10.03 -25.42
C ASP A 165 -2.74 10.12 -25.82
N LYS A 166 -2.02 8.99 -25.78
CA LYS A 166 -0.62 8.91 -26.23
C LYS A 166 -0.50 9.23 -27.71
N LEU A 167 -1.33 8.60 -28.54
CA LEU A 167 -1.36 8.84 -29.98
C LEU A 167 -1.68 10.30 -30.28
N CYS A 168 -2.71 10.87 -29.66
CA CYS A 168 -3.07 12.28 -29.83
C CYS A 168 -1.94 13.21 -29.38
N SER A 169 -1.29 12.92 -28.26
CA SER A 169 -0.14 13.69 -27.78
C SER A 169 1.01 13.67 -28.78
N GLU A 170 1.35 12.51 -29.35
CA GLU A 170 2.40 12.38 -30.36
C GLU A 170 2.01 13.08 -31.68
N LEU A 171 0.79 12.86 -32.14
CA LEU A 171 0.28 13.44 -33.39
C LEU A 171 0.09 14.96 -33.30
N SER A 172 -0.18 15.51 -32.12
CA SER A 172 -0.42 16.96 -31.93
C SER A 172 0.73 17.85 -32.39
N ASN A 173 1.96 17.32 -32.43
CA ASN A 173 3.15 18.06 -32.83
C ASN A 173 3.80 17.54 -34.12
N THR A 174 3.12 16.66 -34.88
CA THR A 174 3.67 16.05 -36.09
C THR A 174 2.78 16.33 -37.29
N HIS A 175 3.40 16.47 -38.47
CA HIS A 175 2.65 16.50 -39.72
C HIS A 175 2.49 15.05 -40.19
N PHE A 176 1.25 14.65 -40.41
CA PHE A 176 0.91 13.31 -40.88
C PHE A 176 -0.19 13.39 -41.94
N THR A 177 -0.33 12.33 -42.72
CA THR A 177 -1.40 12.17 -43.70
C THR A 177 -2.19 10.92 -43.36
N ILE A 178 -3.52 11.03 -43.29
CA ILE A 178 -4.41 9.88 -43.11
C ILE A 178 -4.90 9.46 -44.50
N GLN A 179 -4.80 8.17 -44.79
CA GLN A 179 -5.45 7.58 -45.95
C GLN A 179 -6.82 7.08 -45.52
N LEU A 180 -7.87 7.49 -46.23
CA LEU A 180 -9.23 7.02 -46.01
C LEU A 180 -9.54 5.96 -47.07
N ASP A 181 -10.01 4.79 -46.64
CA ASP A 181 -10.51 3.76 -47.55
C ASP A 181 -12.04 3.88 -47.67
N GLU A 182 -12.56 3.80 -48.90
CA GLU A 182 -14.00 3.87 -49.14
C GLU A 182 -14.54 2.47 -49.34
N SER A 183 -15.42 2.04 -48.43
CA SER A 183 -16.13 0.77 -48.55
C SER A 183 -17.63 0.99 -48.78
N THR A 184 -18.21 0.25 -49.72
CA THR A 184 -19.64 0.27 -50.00
C THR A 184 -20.34 -0.93 -49.37
N PHE A 185 -21.30 -0.68 -48.48
CA PHE A 185 -22.21 -1.73 -47.99
C PHE A 185 -23.37 -1.96 -48.98
N ARG A 186 -24.10 -3.08 -48.80
CA ARG A 186 -25.20 -3.53 -49.67
C ARG A 186 -26.32 -2.51 -49.91
N ASP A 187 -26.42 -1.47 -49.09
CA ASP A 187 -27.44 -0.42 -49.16
C ASP A 187 -26.96 0.86 -49.87
N SER A 188 -25.90 0.78 -50.68
CA SER A 188 -25.38 1.88 -51.52
C SER A 188 -24.91 3.12 -50.75
N LYS A 189 -24.62 2.97 -49.44
CA LYS A 189 -23.99 4.01 -48.64
C LYS A 189 -22.49 3.74 -48.61
N ALA A 190 -21.72 4.71 -49.10
CA ALA A 190 -20.28 4.75 -48.93
C ALA A 190 -19.95 5.04 -47.47
N LEU A 191 -19.05 4.25 -46.89
CA LEU A 191 -18.49 4.46 -45.57
C LEU A 191 -17.00 4.75 -45.73
N LEU A 192 -16.55 5.89 -45.20
CA LEU A 192 -15.12 6.19 -45.09
C LEU A 192 -14.58 5.45 -43.86
N LEU A 193 -13.65 4.54 -44.10
CA LEU A 193 -12.89 3.82 -43.09
C LEU A 193 -11.53 4.50 -42.90
N CYS A 194 -11.19 4.79 -41.65
CA CYS A 194 -9.86 5.21 -41.24
C CYS A 194 -9.03 4.01 -40.80
#